data_AF-A0A953YNL2-F1
#
_entry.id   AF-A0A953YNL2-F1
#
_cell.length_a   1.000
_cell.length_b   1.000
_cell.length_c   1.000
_cell.angle_alpha   90.00
_cell.angle_beta   90.00
_cell.angle_gamma   90.00
#
_symmetry.space_group_name_H-M   'P 1'
#
loop_
_entity.id
_entity.type
_entity.pdbx_description
1 polymer ?
#
loop_
_entity_poly.entity_id
_entity_poly.type
_entity_poly.pdbx_seq_one_letter_code
_entity_poly.pdbx_strand_id
1 'polypeptide(L)'
;MRAITWTFWGLLALLSGAWLMADPRLFTATGFFAVRDMATQATGLLAIGCMSVAMMLAVRPRWPERTLGGLDKMYRLHKWLGIGGVVFAVLHWLWVEAPKWAVGWGLLERSGHGPREA
;
A
#
# COMPACT_ATOMS: atom_id res chain seq x y z
N MET A 1 -10.18 0.89 -22.11
CA MET A 1 -9.74 1.69 -20.95
C MET A 1 -10.45 1.29 -19.66
N ARG A 2 -11.79 1.30 -19.61
CA ARG A 2 -12.56 1.02 -18.38
C ARG A 2 -12.12 -0.26 -17.64
N ALA A 3 -12.03 -1.41 -18.31
CA ALA A 3 -11.67 -2.68 -17.65
C ALA A 3 -10.34 -2.60 -16.86
N ILE A 4 -9.30 -1.95 -17.40
CA ILE A 4 -8.00 -1.82 -16.73
C ILE A 4 -8.12 -0.97 -15.45
N THR A 5 -8.82 0.16 -15.54
CA THR A 5 -9.04 1.03 -14.38
C THR A 5 -9.85 0.29 -13.32
N TRP A 6 -10.88 -0.47 -13.70
CA TRP A 6 -11.65 -1.30 -12.76
C TRP A 6 -10.80 -2.39 -12.11
N THR A 7 -9.92 -3.07 -12.86
CA THR A 7 -9.01 -4.08 -12.29
C THR A 7 -8.02 -3.46 -11.31
N PHE A 8 -7.42 -2.33 -11.67
CA PHE A 8 -6.46 -1.64 -10.80
C PHE A 8 -7.13 -1.17 -9.51
N TRP A 9 -8.23 -0.40 -9.62
CA TRP A 9 -8.96 0.09 -8.45
C TRP A 9 -9.60 -1.04 -7.65
N GLY A 10 -10.06 -2.10 -8.31
CA GLY A 10 -10.58 -3.31 -7.68
C GLY A 10 -9.52 -4.03 -6.84
N LEU A 11 -8.29 -4.16 -7.34
CA LEU A 11 -7.17 -4.71 -6.57
C LEU A 11 -6.89 -3.84 -5.32
N LEU A 12 -6.79 -2.53 -5.49
CA LEU A 12 -6.55 -1.62 -4.37
C LEU A 12 -7.68 -1.70 -3.34
N ALA A 13 -8.93 -1.66 -3.79
CA ALA A 13 -10.10 -1.76 -2.93
C ALA A 13 -10.16 -3.12 -2.20
N LEU A 14 -9.80 -4.21 -2.87
CA LEU A 14 -9.72 -5.54 -2.27
C LEU A 14 -8.66 -5.59 -1.16
N LEU A 15 -7.45 -5.11 -1.44
CA LEU A 15 -6.36 -5.09 -0.46
C LEU A 15 -6.68 -4.18 0.72
N SER A 16 -7.19 -2.97 0.46
CA SER A 16 -7.64 -2.06 1.49
C SER A 16 -8.78 -2.67 2.30
N GLY A 17 -9.78 -3.27 1.66
CA GLY A 17 -10.89 -3.94 2.34
C GLY A 17 -10.43 -5.10 3.22
N ALA A 18 -9.55 -5.96 2.71
CA ALA A 18 -8.97 -7.05 3.49
C ALA A 18 -8.18 -6.54 4.70
N TRP A 19 -7.45 -5.44 4.55
CA TRP A 19 -6.74 -4.79 5.66
C TRP A 19 -7.71 -4.19 6.69
N LEU A 20 -8.76 -3.48 6.27
CA LEU A 20 -9.79 -2.94 7.16
C LEU A 20 -10.45 -4.06 7.99
N MET A 21 -10.69 -5.23 7.38
CA MET A 21 -11.24 -6.39 8.09
C MET A 21 -10.26 -7.04 9.06
N ALA A 22 -8.96 -6.92 8.82
CA ALA A 22 -7.92 -7.51 9.64
C ALA A 22 -7.52 -6.64 10.84
N ASP A 23 -7.68 -5.31 10.78
CA ASP A 23 -7.24 -4.39 11.83
C ASP A 23 -8.35 -3.45 12.33
N PRO A 24 -9.09 -3.82 13.40
CA PRO A 24 -10.13 -2.98 14.00
C PRO A 24 -9.61 -1.68 14.64
N ARG A 25 -8.29 -1.52 14.79
CA ARG A 25 -7.66 -0.34 15.44
C ARG A 25 -8.00 0.97 14.71
N LEU A 26 -8.48 0.89 13.47
CA LEU A 26 -9.05 2.01 12.73
C LEU A 26 -10.07 2.84 13.48
N PHE A 27 -10.89 2.19 14.30
CA PHE A 27 -11.98 2.87 14.99
C PHE A 27 -11.60 3.36 16.38
N THR A 28 -10.40 3.03 16.86
CA THR A 28 -9.92 3.34 18.21
C THR A 28 -8.61 4.13 18.23
N ALA A 29 -7.92 4.23 17.09
CA ALA A 29 -6.65 4.93 16.98
C ALA A 29 -6.80 6.42 17.31
N THR A 30 -6.15 6.81 18.40
CA THR A 30 -6.07 8.20 18.84
C THR A 30 -4.60 8.60 18.95
N GLY A 31 -4.28 9.81 18.50
CA GLY A 31 -2.91 10.33 18.49
C GLY A 31 -2.08 9.96 17.25
N PHE A 32 -1.01 10.73 17.05
CA PHE A 32 -0.18 10.70 15.84
C PHE A 32 0.50 9.35 15.59
N PHE A 33 1.05 8.72 16.63
CA PHE A 33 1.78 7.45 16.49
C PHE A 33 0.87 6.27 16.12
N ALA A 34 -0.37 6.26 16.61
CA ALA A 34 -1.36 5.25 16.22
C ALA A 34 -1.71 5.38 14.72
N VAL A 35 -1.99 6.61 14.26
CA VAL A 35 -2.25 6.88 12.83
C VAL A 35 -1.05 6.53 11.96
N ARG A 36 0.16 6.87 12.40
CA ARG A 36 1.41 6.53 11.71
C ARG A 36 1.56 5.03 11.53
N ASP A 37 1.37 4.24 12.59
CA ASP A 37 1.55 2.79 12.52
C ASP A 37 0.57 2.15 11.55
N MET A 38 -0.68 2.62 11.54
CA MET A 38 -1.69 2.17 10.58
C MET A 38 -1.37 2.59 9.15
N ALA A 39 -0.97 3.85 8.94
CA ALA A 39 -0.60 4.36 7.63
C ALA A 39 0.62 3.61 7.07
N THR A 40 1.59 3.29 7.92
CA THR A 40 2.78 2.48 7.57
C THR A 40 2.36 1.09 7.09
N GLN A 41 1.47 0.41 7.81
CA GLN A 41 0.95 -0.90 7.43
C GLN A 41 0.16 -0.86 6.12
N ALA A 42 -0.81 0.06 6.01
CA ALA A 42 -1.68 0.17 4.83
C ALA A 42 -0.88 0.48 3.56
N THR A 43 0.03 1.46 3.62
CA THR A 43 0.87 1.83 2.47
C THR A 43 1.86 0.72 2.10
N GLY A 44 2.44 0.02 3.09
CA GLY A 44 3.32 -1.13 2.84
C GLY A 44 2.59 -2.29 2.16
N LEU A 45 1.39 -2.64 2.63
CA LEU A 45 0.56 -3.69 2.04
C LEU A 45 0.19 -3.36 0.59
N LEU A 46 -0.24 -2.12 0.32
CA LEU A 46 -0.60 -1.68 -1.03
C LEU A 46 0.63 -1.67 -1.96
N ALA A 47 1.79 -1.25 -1.47
CA ALA A 47 3.04 -1.28 -2.23
C ALA A 47 3.42 -2.71 -2.65
N ILE A 48 3.48 -3.64 -1.69
CA ILE A 48 3.82 -5.05 -1.96
C ILE A 48 2.75 -5.73 -2.81
N GLY A 49 1.47 -5.45 -2.57
CA GLY A 49 0.38 -5.97 -3.39
C GLY A 49 0.49 -5.53 -4.85
N CYS A 50 0.75 -4.23 -5.09
CA CYS A 50 0.99 -3.71 -6.44
C CYS A 50 2.20 -4.38 -7.11
N MET A 51 3.34 -4.46 -6.41
CA MET A 51 4.55 -5.09 -6.93
C MET A 51 4.33 -6.58 -7.26
N SER A 52 3.63 -7.30 -6.39
CA SER A 52 3.37 -8.74 -6.55
C SER A 52 2.56 -9.01 -7.82
N VAL A 53 1.46 -8.27 -8.03
CA VAL A 53 0.65 -8.41 -9.25
C VAL A 53 1.42 -7.92 -10.48
N ALA A 54 2.22 -6.85 -10.36
CA ALA A 54 3.07 -6.40 -11.46
C ALA A 54 4.06 -7.50 -11.89
N MET A 55 4.70 -8.20 -10.94
CA MET A 55 5.59 -9.34 -11.23
C MET A 55 4.85 -10.50 -11.87
N MET A 56 3.66 -10.86 -11.40
CA MET A 56 2.82 -11.89 -12.04
C MET A 56 2.52 -11.55 -13.50
N LEU A 57 2.21 -10.28 -13.80
CA LEU A 57 1.99 -9.82 -15.18
C LEU A 57 3.27 -9.85 -16.03
N ALA A 58 4.45 -9.66 -15.42
CA ALA A 58 5.74 -9.65 -16.12
C ALA A 58 6.10 -11.03 -16.71
N VAL A 59 5.65 -12.12 -16.07
CA VAL A 59 5.82 -13.50 -16.57
C VAL A 59 4.89 -13.82 -17.75
N ARG A 60 4.02 -12.87 -18.15
CA ARG A 60 3.08 -12.98 -19.28
C ARG A 60 2.25 -14.28 -19.27
N PRO A 61 1.55 -14.60 -18.17
CA PRO A 61 0.67 -15.76 -18.13
C PRO A 61 -0.43 -15.64 -19.21
N ARG A 62 -0.75 -16.76 -19.87
CA ARG A 62 -1.75 -16.80 -20.96
C ARG A 62 -3.20 -16.65 -20.46
N TRP A 63 -3.48 -17.00 -19.20
CA TRP A 63 -4.84 -16.91 -18.63
C TRP A 63 -5.32 -15.45 -18.46
N PRO A 64 -4.55 -14.52 -17.86
CA PRO A 64 -4.93 -13.11 -17.75
C PRO A 64 -5.01 -12.38 -19.09
N GLU A 65 -4.28 -12.84 -20.11
CA GLU A 65 -4.30 -12.22 -21.44
C GLU A 65 -5.72 -12.23 -22.05
N ARG A 66 -6.43 -13.35 -21.87
CA ARG A 66 -7.79 -13.53 -22.38
C ARG A 66 -8.82 -12.72 -21.60
N THR A 67 -8.67 -12.60 -20.27
CA THR A 67 -9.63 -11.89 -19.40
C THR A 67 -9.43 -10.38 -19.40
N LEU A 68 -8.19 -9.90 -19.47
CA LEU A 68 -7.86 -8.47 -19.50
C LEU A 68 -8.03 -7.85 -20.88
N GLY A 69 -8.26 -8.67 -21.92
CA GLY A 69 -8.60 -8.24 -23.26
C GLY A 69 -7.40 -7.88 -24.12
N GLY A 70 -6.28 -8.60 -23.96
CA GLY A 70 -5.09 -8.55 -24.80
C GLY A 70 -3.82 -8.03 -24.10
N LEU A 71 -2.68 -8.31 -24.75
CA LEU A 71 -1.34 -8.03 -24.24
C LEU A 71 -1.06 -6.53 -24.02
N ASP A 72 -1.59 -5.68 -24.90
CA ASP A 72 -1.49 -4.21 -24.79
C ASP A 72 -2.21 -3.66 -23.53
N LYS A 73 -3.33 -4.27 -23.13
CA LYS A 73 -4.02 -3.91 -21.88
C LYS A 73 -3.27 -4.39 -20.64
N MET A 74 -2.69 -5.60 -20.68
CA MET A 74 -1.83 -6.09 -19.61
C MET A 74 -0.60 -5.21 -19.40
N TYR A 75 0.05 -4.76 -20.49
CA TYR A 75 1.20 -3.87 -20.39
C TYR A 75 0.85 -2.52 -19.73
N ARG A 76 -0.29 -1.92 -20.11
CA ARG A 76 -0.80 -0.72 -19.44
C ARG A 76 -1.11 -0.96 -17.97
N LEU A 77 -1.73 -2.09 -17.62
CA LEU A 77 -2.00 -2.44 -16.23
C LEU A 77 -0.70 -2.57 -15.43
N HIS A 78 0.31 -3.26 -15.98
CA HIS A 78 1.64 -3.39 -15.36
C HIS A 78 2.29 -2.02 -15.13
N LYS A 79 2.22 -1.10 -16.11
CA LYS A 79 2.71 0.28 -15.94
C LYS A 79 2.03 0.98 -14.76
N TRP A 80 0.70 0.92 -14.67
CA TRP A 80 -0.03 1.55 -13.57
C TRP A 80 0.22 0.89 -12.21
N LEU A 81 0.37 -0.44 -12.16
CA LEU A 81 0.77 -1.15 -10.95
C LEU A 81 2.20 -0.77 -10.52
N GLY A 82 3.12 -0.59 -11.47
CA GLY A 82 4.47 -0.11 -11.19
C GLY A 82 4.47 1.31 -10.61
N ILE A 83 3.75 2.24 -11.24
CA ILE A 83 3.60 3.61 -10.74
C ILE A 83 2.95 3.61 -9.34
N GLY A 84 1.84 2.88 -9.17
CA GLY A 84 1.15 2.75 -7.90
C GLY A 84 2.05 2.16 -6.81
N GLY A 85 2.78 1.09 -7.13
CA GLY A 85 3.73 0.46 -6.22
C GLY A 85 4.82 1.43 -5.75
N VAL A 86 5.40 2.23 -6.66
CA VAL A 86 6.41 3.24 -6.31
C VAL A 86 5.80 4.35 -5.45
N VAL A 87 4.61 4.86 -5.79
CA VAL A 87 3.91 5.88 -5.00
C VAL A 87 3.66 5.37 -3.57
N PHE A 88 3.12 4.16 -3.42
CA PHE A 88 2.88 3.59 -2.10
C PHE A 88 4.17 3.29 -1.34
N ALA A 89 5.24 2.86 -2.01
CA ALA A 89 6.55 2.64 -1.39
C ALA A 89 7.16 3.95 -0.86
N VAL A 90 7.04 5.04 -1.62
CA VAL A 90 7.48 6.37 -1.16
C VAL A 90 6.65 6.84 0.03
N LEU A 91 5.32 6.69 -0.02
CA LEU A 91 4.45 7.01 1.12
C LEU A 91 4.82 6.17 2.35
N HIS A 92 5.05 4.88 2.19
CA HIS A 92 5.47 3.98 3.25
C HIS A 92 6.79 4.44 3.88
N TRP A 93 7.79 4.73 3.05
CA TRP A 93 9.07 5.25 3.51
C TRP A 93 8.93 6.58 4.26
N LEU A 94 8.10 7.50 3.77
CA LEU A 94 7.82 8.77 4.44
C LEU A 94 7.14 8.58 5.80
N TRP A 95 6.18 7.66 5.94
CA TRP A 95 5.55 7.35 7.23
C TRP A 95 6.52 6.73 8.24
N VAL A 96 7.53 6.03 7.76
CA VAL A 96 8.59 5.49 8.62
C VAL A 96 9.58 6.57 9.05
N GLU A 97 10.02 7.42 8.11
CA GLU A 97 11.19 8.29 8.28
C GLU A 97 10.84 9.74 8.67
N ALA A 98 9.78 10.32 8.10
CA ALA A 98 9.39 11.71 8.38
C ALA A 98 9.11 11.97 9.88
N PRO A 99 8.47 11.06 10.64
CA PRO A 99 8.34 11.22 12.09
C PRO A 99 9.67 11.33 12.83
N LYS A 100 10.72 10.63 12.36
CA LYS A 100 12.05 10.67 12.98
C LYS A 100 12.71 12.03 12.76
N TRP A 101 12.58 12.59 11.55
CA TRP A 101 13.06 13.95 11.26
C TRP A 101 12.32 15.00 12.07
N ALA A 102 11.00 14.88 12.18
CA ALA A 102 10.19 15.79 12.99
C ALA A 102 10.58 15.75 14.48
N VAL A 103 10.90 14.57 15.02
CA VAL A 103 11.47 14.45 16.38
C VAL A 103 12.85 15.12 16.46
N GLY A 104 13.71 14.94 15.45
CA GLY A 104 15.02 15.58 15.39
C GLY A 104 14.96 17.12 15.29
N TRP A 105 13.92 17.66 14.68
CA TRP A 105 13.65 19.10 14.60
C TRP A 105 12.88 19.66 15.81
N GLY A 106 12.54 18.83 16.80
CA GLY A 106 11.76 19.24 17.97
C GLY A 106 10.28 19.53 17.69
N LEU A 107 9.78 19.15 16.52
CA LEU A 107 8.36 19.30 16.13
C LEU A 107 7.48 18.20 16.74
N LEU A 108 8.08 17.07 17.14
CA LEU A 108 7.40 15.95 17.79
C LEU A 108 8.20 15.48 19.00
N GLU A 109 7.50 15.17 20.09
CA GLU A 109 8.09 14.43 21.18
C GLU A 109 8.30 12.97 20.77
N ARG A 110 9.42 12.39 21.21
CA ARG A 110 9.69 10.97 20.98
C ARG A 110 8.62 10.17 21.71
N SER A 111 7.90 9.32 20.98
CA SER A 111 7.00 8.33 21.59
C SER A 111 7.79 7.56 22.67
N GLY A 112 7.39 7.74 23.93
CA GLY A 112 7.84 6.88 25.00
C GLY A 112 7.39 5.47 24.67
N HIS A 113 8.34 4.54 24.55
CA HIS A 113 7.98 3.12 24.52
C HIS A 113 7.33 2.83 25.88
N GLY A 114 6.00 2.70 25.91
CA GLY A 114 5.30 2.15 27.07
C GLY A 114 5.88 0.77 27.41
N PRO A 115 5.86 0.35 28.68
CA PRO A 115 6.45 -0.90 29.11
C PRO A 115 5.92 -2.05 28.24
N ARG A 116 6.84 -2.83 27.68
CA ARG A 116 6.50 -4.07 26.97
C ARG A 116 5.87 -4.99 28.01
N GLU A 117 4.57 -5.25 27.90
CA GLU A 117 3.96 -6.36 28.63
C GLU A 117 4.68 -7.64 28.21
N ALA A 118 5.24 -8.32 29.22
CA ALA A 118 6.07 -9.52 29.10
C ALA A 118 5.23 -10.78 28.99
#